data_AF-A0A1R1S6V8-F1
#
_entry.id   AF-A0A1R1S6V8-F1
#
_cell.length_a   1.000
_cell.length_b   1.000
_cell.length_c   1.000
_cell.angle_alpha   90.00
_cell.angle_beta   90.00
_cell.angle_gamma   90.00
#
_symmetry.space_group_name_H-M   'P 1'
#
loop_
_entity.id
_entity.type
_entity.pdbx_description
1 polymer ?
#
loop_
_entity_poly.entity_id
_entity_poly.type
_entity_poly.pdbx_seq_one_letter_code
_entity_poly.pdbx_strand_id
1 'polypeptide(L)'
;MTESESPRVHRPPIVVLGVQPNDPPFRMIEVAGELVGKAHSVLDVIEIARLVGLEDADLDDPDVVRWVGGDKFTWTPWWPGRGPRKHREHGFWRHKAHGQAEEAGEEATTEENGGPNPEPRPDTGPPHP
;
A
#
# COMPACT_ATOMS: atom_id res chain seq x y z
N MET A 1 19.40 -30.59 -29.47
CA MET A 1 18.04 -30.18 -29.06
C MET A 1 18.19 -29.22 -27.89
N THR A 2 17.95 -27.93 -28.10
CA THR A 2 17.83 -26.97 -27.00
C THR A 2 16.40 -27.07 -26.49
N GLU A 3 16.19 -27.82 -25.42
CA GLU A 3 14.94 -27.77 -24.68
C GLU A 3 14.92 -26.42 -23.95
N SER A 4 14.26 -25.43 -24.52
CA SER A 4 13.95 -24.20 -23.80
C SER A 4 12.93 -24.58 -22.73
N GLU A 5 13.40 -24.84 -21.51
CA GLU A 5 12.55 -24.76 -20.32
C GLU A 5 12.04 -23.32 -20.23
N SER A 6 10.94 -23.07 -20.93
CA SER A 6 10.13 -21.89 -20.72
C SER A 6 9.83 -21.86 -19.23
N PRO A 7 10.09 -20.76 -18.50
CA PRO A 7 9.68 -20.66 -17.12
C PRO A 7 8.21 -21.02 -17.08
N ARG A 8 7.85 -22.14 -16.43
CA ARG A 8 6.46 -22.46 -16.18
C ARG A 8 5.99 -21.35 -15.27
N VAL A 9 5.37 -20.32 -15.84
CA VAL A 9 4.85 -19.20 -15.07
C VAL A 9 3.69 -19.77 -14.28
N HIS A 10 3.98 -20.30 -13.10
CA HIS A 10 2.98 -20.79 -12.19
C HIS A 10 2.19 -19.55 -11.73
N ARG A 11 1.03 -19.34 -12.35
CA ARG A 11 0.16 -18.25 -11.96
C ARG A 11 -0.57 -18.73 -10.71
N PRO A 12 -0.43 -18.03 -9.58
CA PRO A 12 -1.14 -18.41 -8.38
C PRO A 12 -2.65 -18.38 -8.68
N PRO A 13 -3.40 -19.40 -8.24
CA PRO A 13 -4.84 -19.45 -8.43
C PRO A 13 -5.55 -18.22 -7.90
N ILE A 14 -5.10 -17.65 -6.78
CA ILE A 14 -5.68 -16.46 -6.14
C ILE A 14 -4.63 -15.35 -6.03
N VAL A 15 -5.00 -14.13 -6.46
CA VAL A 15 -4.21 -12.92 -6.23
C VAL A 15 -5.06 -11.92 -5.47
N VAL A 16 -4.58 -11.49 -4.31
CA VAL A 16 -5.20 -10.43 -3.51
C VAL A 16 -4.45 -9.13 -3.77
N LEU A 17 -5.10 -8.18 -4.44
CA LEU A 17 -4.53 -6.89 -4.79
C LEU A 17 -4.32 -5.98 -3.56
N GLY A 18 -3.64 -4.86 -3.79
CA GLY A 18 -3.38 -3.85 -2.76
C GLY A 18 -4.66 -3.26 -2.14
N VAL A 19 -4.54 -2.81 -0.90
CA VAL A 19 -5.64 -2.17 -0.17
C VAL A 19 -6.11 -0.92 -0.90
N GLN A 20 -7.42 -0.86 -1.18
CA GLN A 20 -8.10 0.29 -1.74
C GLN A 20 -8.53 1.23 -0.59
N PRO A 21 -8.22 2.53 -0.68
CA PRO A 21 -8.50 3.51 0.37
C PRO A 21 -9.96 3.99 0.33
N ASN A 22 -10.90 3.05 0.39
CA ASN A 22 -12.34 3.33 0.50
C ASN A 22 -12.80 3.28 1.97
N ASP A 23 -14.03 3.67 2.25
CA ASP A 23 -14.66 3.54 3.57
C ASP A 23 -15.84 2.54 3.52
N PRO A 24 -15.70 1.31 4.05
CA PRO A 24 -14.50 0.73 4.65
C PRO A 24 -13.45 0.31 3.60
N PRO A 25 -12.15 0.19 3.99
CA PRO A 25 -11.11 -0.31 3.12
C PRO A 25 -11.40 -1.73 2.64
N PHE A 26 -10.92 -2.06 1.44
CA PHE A 26 -11.08 -3.40 0.88
C PHE A 26 -9.89 -3.76 -0.02
N ARG A 27 -9.74 -5.04 -0.31
CA ARG A 27 -8.82 -5.56 -1.33
C ARG A 27 -9.65 -6.17 -2.45
N MET A 28 -9.16 -6.05 -3.68
CA MET A 28 -9.76 -6.75 -4.82
C MET A 28 -9.12 -8.13 -4.95
N ILE A 29 -9.90 -9.12 -5.38
CA ILE A 29 -9.43 -10.50 -5.55
C ILE A 29 -9.55 -10.90 -7.01
N GLU A 30 -8.46 -11.46 -7.53
CA GLU A 30 -8.43 -12.15 -8.80
C GLU A 30 -8.32 -13.66 -8.57
N VAL A 31 -9.09 -14.44 -9.34
CA VAL A 31 -8.98 -15.90 -9.40
C VAL A 31 -8.68 -16.29 -10.84
N ALA A 32 -7.62 -17.08 -11.06
CA ALA A 32 -7.17 -17.48 -12.40
C ALA A 32 -6.96 -16.29 -13.38
N GLY A 33 -6.73 -15.09 -12.85
CA GLY A 33 -6.58 -13.86 -13.63
C GLY A 33 -7.87 -13.11 -13.94
N GLU A 34 -9.01 -13.55 -13.41
CA GLU A 34 -10.29 -12.85 -13.51
C GLU A 34 -10.64 -12.18 -12.18
N LEU A 35 -11.13 -10.94 -12.23
CA LEU A 35 -11.52 -10.17 -11.05
C LEU A 35 -12.86 -10.69 -10.51
N VAL A 36 -12.84 -11.34 -9.35
CA VAL A 36 -14.02 -12.02 -8.79
C VAL A 36 -14.77 -11.20 -7.75
N GLY A 37 -14.12 -10.25 -7.08
CA GLY A 37 -14.81 -9.44 -6.07
C GLY A 37 -13.92 -8.64 -5.13
N LYS A 38 -14.56 -8.13 -4.07
CA LYS A 38 -13.96 -7.37 -2.97
C LYS A 38 -13.89 -8.24 -1.72
N ALA A 39 -12.79 -8.15 -1.00
CA ALA A 39 -12.66 -8.65 0.36
C ALA A 39 -12.40 -7.50 1.31
N HIS A 40 -13.05 -7.53 2.46
CA HIS A 40 -12.82 -6.62 3.59
C HIS A 40 -11.97 -7.29 4.68
N SER A 41 -11.85 -8.61 4.64
CA SER A 41 -11.06 -9.38 5.61
C SER A 41 -10.49 -10.66 5.01
N VAL A 42 -9.60 -11.33 5.78
CA VAL A 42 -9.07 -12.66 5.43
C VAL A 42 -10.18 -13.70 5.31
N LEU A 43 -11.26 -13.58 6.08
CA LEU A 43 -12.37 -14.52 6.04
C LEU A 43 -13.04 -14.53 4.66
N ASP A 44 -13.15 -13.38 4.02
CA ASP A 44 -13.73 -13.28 2.66
C ASP A 44 -12.81 -13.98 1.63
N VAL A 45 -11.48 -13.92 1.82
CA VAL A 45 -10.52 -14.66 0.99
C VAL A 45 -10.68 -16.16 1.18
N ILE A 46 -10.89 -16.63 2.42
CA ILE A 46 -11.15 -18.04 2.73
C ILE A 46 -12.46 -18.51 2.09
N GLU A 47 -13.51 -17.69 2.16
CA GLU A 47 -14.79 -17.99 1.53
C GLU A 47 -14.64 -18.13 0.02
N ILE A 48 -13.95 -17.17 -0.62
CA ILE A 48 -13.67 -17.24 -2.06
C ILE A 48 -12.83 -18.48 -2.40
N ALA A 49 -11.80 -18.80 -1.61
CA ALA A 49 -10.99 -19.99 -1.79
C ALA A 49 -11.86 -21.26 -1.77
N ARG A 50 -12.78 -21.37 -0.80
CA ARG A 50 -13.74 -22.48 -0.73
C ARG A 50 -14.64 -22.55 -1.96
N LEU A 51 -15.17 -21.41 -2.42
CA LEU A 51 -16.05 -21.35 -3.59
C LEU A 51 -15.36 -21.80 -4.88
N VAL A 52 -14.04 -21.66 -4.97
CA VAL A 52 -13.24 -22.07 -6.13
C VAL A 52 -12.58 -23.44 -5.95
N GLY A 53 -12.91 -24.18 -4.87
CA GLY A 53 -12.42 -25.54 -4.61
C GLY A 53 -11.04 -25.61 -3.95
N LEU A 54 -10.60 -24.53 -3.31
CA LEU A 54 -9.31 -24.41 -2.59
C LEU A 54 -9.53 -24.32 -1.08
N GLU A 55 -10.40 -25.17 -0.53
CA GLU A 55 -10.82 -25.10 0.88
C GLU A 55 -9.71 -25.39 1.91
N ASP A 56 -8.73 -26.21 1.55
CA ASP A 56 -7.56 -26.57 2.37
C ASP A 56 -6.30 -25.76 1.99
N ALA A 57 -6.44 -24.69 1.20
CA ALA A 57 -5.32 -23.89 0.76
C ALA A 57 -4.61 -23.16 1.92
N ASP A 58 -3.28 -23.25 1.95
CA ASP A 58 -2.46 -22.39 2.80
C ASP A 58 -2.42 -20.97 2.19
N LEU A 59 -2.96 -19.99 2.93
CA LEU A 59 -2.99 -18.59 2.51
C LEU A 59 -1.60 -17.92 2.55
N ASP A 60 -0.62 -18.54 3.20
CA ASP A 60 0.76 -18.07 3.24
C ASP A 60 1.59 -18.59 2.07
N ASP A 61 1.10 -19.61 1.36
CA ASP A 61 1.81 -20.16 0.20
C ASP A 61 1.65 -19.20 -1.01
N PRO A 62 2.73 -18.53 -1.46
CA PRO A 62 2.67 -17.57 -2.57
C PRO A 62 2.40 -18.22 -3.94
N ASP A 63 2.48 -19.55 -4.04
CA ASP A 63 2.09 -20.32 -5.21
C ASP A 63 0.58 -20.61 -5.24
N VAL A 64 -0.11 -20.46 -4.10
CA VAL A 64 -1.57 -20.63 -3.98
C VAL A 64 -2.27 -19.27 -3.87
N VAL A 65 -1.83 -18.42 -2.94
CA VAL A 65 -2.39 -17.09 -2.68
C VAL A 65 -1.30 -16.03 -2.67
N ARG A 66 -1.38 -15.09 -3.62
CA ARG A 66 -0.42 -13.98 -3.70
C ARG A 66 -1.00 -12.69 -3.16
N TRP A 67 -0.37 -12.16 -2.12
CA TRP A 67 -0.71 -10.86 -1.54
C TRP A 67 0.12 -9.74 -2.18
N VAL A 68 -0.55 -8.75 -2.74
CA VAL A 68 0.06 -7.54 -3.32
C VAL A 68 -0.20 -6.36 -2.39
N GLY A 69 0.82 -5.51 -2.20
CA GLY A 69 0.66 -4.32 -1.37
C GLY A 69 0.31 -4.67 0.07
N GLY A 70 1.09 -5.56 0.68
CA GLY A 70 0.93 -6.04 2.05
C GLY A 70 0.76 -7.55 2.13
N ASP A 71 0.44 -8.04 3.33
CA ASP A 71 0.15 -9.45 3.61
C ASP A 71 -1.32 -9.65 4.01
N LYS A 72 -1.65 -10.88 4.42
CA LYS A 72 -2.99 -11.24 4.91
C LYS A 72 -3.44 -10.47 6.15
N PHE A 73 -2.58 -9.78 6.86
CA PHE A 73 -2.95 -8.97 8.04
C PHE A 73 -3.05 -7.48 7.71
N THR A 74 -2.73 -7.09 6.49
CA THR A 74 -2.65 -5.69 6.08
C THR A 74 -3.95 -5.26 5.38
N TRP A 75 -4.94 -4.76 6.12
CA TRP A 75 -6.25 -4.35 5.55
C TRP A 75 -6.51 -2.86 5.57
N THR A 76 -5.67 -2.10 6.27
CA THR A 76 -5.67 -0.65 6.21
C THR A 76 -4.54 -0.18 5.30
N PRO A 77 -4.76 0.88 4.51
CA PRO A 77 -3.64 1.50 3.81
C PRO A 77 -2.66 1.99 4.89
N TRP A 78 -1.42 1.51 4.88
CA TRP A 78 -0.41 1.82 5.91
C TRP A 78 0.10 3.26 5.88
N TRP A 79 -0.68 4.20 5.33
CA TRP A 79 -0.24 5.55 5.05
C TRP A 79 -1.21 6.66 5.40
N PRO A 80 -0.73 7.59 6.24
CA PRO A 80 -0.94 9.02 6.01
C PRO A 80 0.35 9.83 5.70
N GLY A 81 1.59 9.30 5.85
CA GLY A 81 2.82 10.09 5.55
C GLY A 81 4.24 9.48 5.67
N ARG A 82 4.68 8.50 4.87
CA ARG A 82 6.11 8.08 4.74
C ARG A 82 6.68 8.09 3.30
N GLY A 83 6.85 9.24 2.64
CA GLY A 83 7.24 9.37 1.20
C GLY A 83 8.08 8.22 0.57
N PRO A 84 7.94 7.97 -0.74
CA PRO A 84 8.38 6.73 -1.41
C PRO A 84 9.70 6.21 -0.86
N ARG A 85 9.69 4.99 -0.30
CA ARG A 85 10.91 4.31 0.15
C ARG A 85 11.86 4.27 -1.05
N LYS A 86 12.95 5.05 -1.00
CA LYS A 86 14.03 4.92 -1.97
C LYS A 86 14.47 3.47 -1.96
N HIS A 87 14.35 2.84 -3.13
CA HIS A 87 14.96 1.59 -3.47
C HIS A 87 16.40 1.56 -2.96
N ARG A 88 16.68 0.70 -1.98
CA ARG A 88 18.04 0.39 -1.56
C ARG A 88 18.37 -0.98 -2.14
N GLU A 89 18.68 -0.99 -3.43
CA GLU A 89 19.52 -2.02 -4.03
C GLU A 89 20.85 -2.04 -3.26
N HIS A 90 21.27 -3.22 -2.82
CA HIS A 90 22.65 -3.48 -2.47
C HIS A 90 23.16 -4.59 -3.41
N GLY A 91 24.10 -4.20 -4.28
CA GLY A 91 24.76 -5.09 -5.24
C GLY A 91 25.98 -4.46 -5.93
N PHE A 92 26.82 -3.77 -5.15
CA PHE A 92 28.29 -3.62 -5.25
C PHE A 92 29.05 -3.61 -6.61
N TRP A 93 29.92 -2.59 -6.73
CA TRP A 93 31.09 -2.36 -7.61
C TRP A 93 30.92 -1.80 -9.04
N ARG A 94 31.18 -0.49 -9.16
CA ARG A 94 32.30 0.00 -9.99
C ARG A 94 33.01 1.19 -9.32
N HIS A 95 34.32 1.03 -9.18
CA HIS A 95 35.31 2.01 -8.73
C HIS A 95 35.37 3.27 -9.60
N LYS A 96 35.87 4.35 -8.97
CA LYS A 96 36.49 5.58 -9.50
C LYS A 96 35.53 6.68 -10.01
N ALA A 97 35.70 7.97 -9.72
CA ALA A 97 36.84 8.71 -9.17
C ALA A 97 36.41 10.12 -8.68
N HIS A 98 37.13 10.63 -7.66
CA HIS A 98 37.64 12.01 -7.45
C HIS A 98 36.76 13.27 -7.60
N GLY A 99 36.86 14.14 -6.59
CA GLY A 99 36.85 15.61 -6.68
C GLY A 99 35.72 16.27 -5.90
N GLN A 100 35.91 16.71 -4.64
CA GLN A 100 36.49 18.00 -4.16
C GLN A 100 35.58 19.23 -4.26
N ALA A 101 35.73 20.09 -3.23
CA ALA A 101 35.29 21.49 -3.03
C ALA A 101 33.90 21.68 -2.39
N GLU A 102 33.82 22.04 -1.10
CA GLU A 102 34.01 23.38 -0.46
C GLU A 102 32.70 24.17 -0.45
N GLU A 103 32.09 24.31 0.73
CA GLU A 103 32.03 25.54 1.56
C GLU A 103 31.14 26.65 1.00
N ALA A 104 30.13 27.04 1.78
CA ALA A 104 29.82 28.41 2.20
C ALA A 104 28.31 28.60 2.45
N GLY A 105 27.98 29.37 3.49
CA GLY A 105 26.75 30.17 3.52
C GLY A 105 25.85 29.99 4.74
N GLU A 106 26.29 30.50 5.88
CA GLU A 106 25.39 31.07 6.90
C GLU A 106 24.55 32.19 6.29
N GLU A 107 23.24 32.23 6.57
CA GLU A 107 22.58 33.51 6.91
C GLU A 107 21.15 33.32 7.44
N ALA A 108 20.87 34.08 8.49
CA ALA A 108 19.69 34.07 9.33
C ALA A 108 18.80 35.28 9.04
N THR A 109 17.47 35.13 9.10
CA THR A 109 16.49 36.20 9.42
C THR A 109 15.20 35.50 9.90
N THR A 110 14.71 35.56 11.15
CA THR A 110 14.10 36.69 11.88
C THR A 110 12.67 37.07 11.42
N GLU A 111 11.80 37.24 12.43
CA GLU A 111 10.50 37.95 12.44
C GLU A 111 9.29 37.28 11.78
N GLU A 112 8.05 37.49 12.22
CA GLU A 112 7.42 37.81 13.52
C GLU A 112 5.90 37.78 13.23
N ASN A 113 5.13 37.34 14.23
CA ASN A 113 3.80 37.81 14.62
C ASN A 113 2.65 38.08 13.60
N GLY A 114 1.46 37.62 14.04
CA GLY A 114 0.32 38.53 14.12
C GLY A 114 -1.04 38.00 13.61
N GLY A 115 -1.86 37.47 14.52
CA GLY A 115 -3.31 37.70 14.49
C GLY A 115 -4.21 36.47 14.57
N PRO A 116 -4.89 36.21 15.71
CA PRO A 116 -5.95 35.20 15.78
C PRO A 116 -7.23 35.70 15.11
N ASN A 117 -7.81 34.81 14.28
CA ASN A 117 -9.12 34.93 13.65
C ASN A 117 -10.24 34.94 14.72
N PRO A 118 -11.10 35.96 14.84
CA PRO A 118 -12.22 35.92 15.77
C PRO A 118 -13.37 35.05 15.22
N GLU A 119 -13.85 34.15 16.09
CA GLU A 119 -14.92 33.18 15.90
C GLU A 119 -16.26 33.78 15.41
N PRO A 120 -17.09 33.01 14.67
CA PRO A 120 -18.47 33.39 14.39
C PRO A 120 -19.37 33.20 15.62
N ARG A 121 -20.12 34.25 15.99
CA ARG A 121 -21.18 34.21 17.00
C ARG A 121 -22.39 33.41 16.51
N PRO A 122 -22.98 32.49 17.29
CA PRO A 122 -24.39 32.17 17.17
C PRO A 122 -25.19 33.01 18.18
N ASP A 123 -25.94 34.01 17.67
CA ASP A 123 -26.94 34.71 18.48
C ASP A 123 -28.24 33.91 18.49
N THR A 124 -28.52 33.41 19.70
CA THR A 124 -29.80 33.17 20.36
C THR A 124 -31.10 33.55 19.63
N GLY A 125 -32.02 32.58 19.56
CA GLY A 125 -33.45 32.85 19.47
C GLY A 125 -34.27 31.66 19.96
N PRO A 126 -34.87 31.70 21.17
CA PRO A 126 -35.92 30.77 21.58
C PRO A 126 -37.31 31.43 21.48
N PRO A 127 -38.38 30.73 21.89
CA PRO A 127 -39.11 29.62 21.24
C PRO A 127 -40.50 30.12 20.76
N HIS A 128 -41.44 29.26 20.34
CA HIS A 128 -42.93 29.37 20.44
C HIS A 128 -43.62 28.49 19.38
N PRO A 129 -44.87 28.02 19.58
CA PRO A 129 -45.68 27.88 20.81
C PRO A 129 -45.73 26.44 21.35
#